data_AF-A0A6P7FQ84-F1
#
_entry.id   AF-A0A6P7FQ84-F1
#
_cell.length_a   1.000
_cell.length_b   1.000
_cell.length_c   1.000
_cell.angle_alpha   90.00
_cell.angle_beta   90.00
_cell.angle_gamma   90.00
#
_symmetry.space_group_name_H-M   'P 1'
#
loop_
_entity.id
_entity.type
_entity.pdbx_description
1 polymer ?
#
loop_
_entity_poly.entity_id
_entity_poly.type
_entity_poly.pdbx_seq_one_letter_code
_entity_poly.pdbx_strand_id
1 'polypeptide(L)'
;MLKFSVILGLLTVSLALPSTHNEVYKLGNTNQALKIINGNPAKPHQFPYQVGMYVYTSSRSDFCGGSLISPNYVLTAAHCVDK
;
A
#
# COMPACT_ATOMS: atom_id res chain seq x y z
N MET A 1 -7.39 -49.77 20.19
CA MET A 1 -7.65 -48.65 21.13
C MET A 1 -6.88 -47.39 20.76
N LEU A 2 -5.60 -47.47 20.37
CA LEU A 2 -4.78 -46.28 20.01
C LEU A 2 -5.22 -45.54 18.73
N LYS A 3 -5.86 -46.21 17.77
CA LYS A 3 -6.25 -45.63 16.47
C LYS A 3 -7.39 -44.60 16.54
N PHE A 4 -8.30 -44.70 17.52
CA PHE A 4 -9.44 -43.78 17.65
C PHE A 4 -9.04 -42.43 18.27
N SER A 5 -8.08 -42.42 19.21
CA SER A 5 -7.58 -41.19 19.83
C SER A 5 -6.79 -40.31 18.85
N VAL A 6 -6.11 -40.90 17.86
CA VAL A 6 -5.38 -40.15 16.84
C VAL A 6 -6.33 -39.39 15.91
N ILE A 7 -7.44 -40.03 15.52
CA ILE A 7 -8.46 -39.41 14.64
C ILE A 7 -9.18 -38.27 15.37
N LEU A 8 -9.50 -38.46 16.65
CA LEU A 8 -10.14 -37.43 17.46
C LEU A 8 -9.20 -36.22 17.70
N GLY A 9 -7.90 -36.47 17.91
CA GLY A 9 -6.89 -35.42 18.05
C GLY A 9 -6.61 -34.62 16.76
N LEU A 10 -6.65 -35.27 15.60
CA LEU A 10 -6.47 -34.58 14.30
C LEU A 10 -7.67 -33.69 13.95
N LEU A 11 -8.89 -34.10 14.33
CA LEU A 11 -10.08 -33.28 14.15
C LEU A 11 -9.99 -31.99 14.97
N THR A 12 -9.58 -32.08 16.24
CA THR A 12 -9.51 -30.90 17.11
C THR A 12 -8.43 -29.91 16.70
N VAL A 13 -7.29 -30.38 16.17
CA VAL A 13 -6.23 -29.50 15.64
C VAL A 13 -6.71 -28.71 14.43
N SER A 14 -7.48 -29.33 13.53
CA SER A 14 -8.03 -28.64 12.34
C SER A 14 -9.05 -27.54 12.68
N LEU A 15 -9.80 -27.72 13.78
CA LEU A 15 -10.78 -26.74 14.27
C LEU A 15 -10.16 -25.61 15.12
N ALA A 16 -8.96 -25.82 15.66
CA ALA A 16 -8.25 -24.84 16.50
C ALA A 16 -7.24 -23.98 15.74
N LEU A 17 -7.10 -24.14 14.42
CA LEU A 17 -6.32 -23.21 13.62
C LEU A 17 -7.06 -21.87 13.59
N PRO A 18 -6.47 -20.76 14.06
CA PRO A 18 -6.99 -19.44 13.72
C PRO A 18 -6.98 -19.36 12.20
N SER A 19 -8.16 -19.30 11.61
CA SER A 19 -8.30 -19.01 10.20
C SER A 19 -7.65 -17.66 9.96
N THR A 20 -6.45 -17.67 9.37
CA THR A 20 -5.90 -16.48 8.72
C THR A 20 -6.79 -16.23 7.50
N HIS A 21 -7.99 -15.70 7.74
CA HIS A 21 -8.69 -14.98 6.71
C HIS A 21 -7.78 -13.80 6.40
N ASN A 22 -6.93 -13.97 5.40
CA ASN A 22 -6.35 -12.86 4.70
C ASN A 22 -7.55 -12.10 4.14
N GLU A 23 -8.01 -11.07 4.86
CA GLU A 23 -8.86 -10.05 4.27
C GLU A 23 -8.05 -9.38 3.18
N VAL A 24 -8.08 -9.97 1.98
CA VAL A 24 -7.81 -9.23 0.77
C VAL A 24 -8.93 -8.20 0.72
N TYR A 25 -8.67 -7.00 1.25
CA TYR A 25 -9.51 -5.83 1.03
C TYR A 25 -9.72 -5.74 -0.48
N LYS A 26 -10.90 -6.17 -0.95
CA LYS A 26 -11.32 -5.98 -2.32
C LYS A 26 -11.42 -4.48 -2.52
N LEU A 27 -10.36 -3.88 -3.04
CA LEU A 27 -10.38 -2.52 -3.54
C LEU A 27 -11.37 -2.50 -4.70
N GLY A 28 -12.57 -1.99 -4.39
CA GLY A 28 -13.64 -1.82 -5.35
C GLY A 28 -13.12 -1.11 -6.59
N ASN A 29 -13.51 -1.62 -7.75
CA ASN A 29 -13.23 -1.02 -9.04
C ASN A 29 -13.82 0.40 -9.12
N THR A 30 -12.94 1.41 -9.14
CA THR A 30 -12.91 2.60 -10.03
C THR A 30 -12.35 3.83 -9.28
N ASN A 31 -11.16 4.29 -9.71
CA ASN A 31 -10.62 5.64 -9.52
C ASN A 31 -10.53 6.24 -8.10
N GLN A 32 -10.60 5.44 -7.04
CA GLN A 32 -10.26 5.90 -5.70
C GLN A 32 -8.77 5.61 -5.47
N ALA A 33 -7.92 6.59 -5.75
CA ALA A 33 -6.51 6.51 -5.39
C ALA A 33 -6.41 6.10 -3.91
N LEU A 34 -5.59 5.09 -3.63
CA LEU A 34 -5.28 4.64 -2.27
C LEU A 34 -4.83 5.85 -1.46
N LYS A 35 -5.74 6.41 -0.66
CA LYS A 35 -5.41 7.46 0.29
C LYS A 35 -4.56 6.82 1.39
N ILE A 36 -3.68 7.60 2.01
CA ILE A 36 -3.03 7.19 3.25
C ILE A 36 -4.14 6.95 4.29
N ILE A 37 -4.49 5.69 4.53
CA ILE A 37 -5.46 5.26 5.54
C ILE A 37 -4.65 4.96 6.81
N ASN A 38 -5.06 5.52 7.95
CA ASN A 38 -4.39 5.38 9.27
C ASN A 38 -2.97 5.97 9.38
N GLY A 39 -2.55 6.85 8.47
CA GLY A 39 -1.31 7.59 8.62
C GLY A 39 -1.42 8.76 9.60
N ASN A 40 -0.27 9.27 10.05
CA ASN A 40 -0.19 10.46 10.89
C ASN A 40 0.32 11.65 10.07
N PRO A 41 -0.19 12.88 10.32
CA PRO A 41 0.38 14.08 9.71
C PRO A 41 1.88 14.18 10.00
N ALA A 42 2.66 14.47 8.95
CA ALA A 42 4.08 14.72 9.10
C ALA A 42 4.32 16.07 9.79
N LYS A 43 5.33 16.15 10.65
CA LYS A 43 5.83 17.43 11.18
C LYS A 43 6.50 18.23 10.05
N PRO A 44 6.56 19.57 10.14
CA PRO A 44 7.36 20.37 9.22
C PRO A 44 8.79 19.83 9.12
N HIS A 45 9.29 19.68 7.89
CA HIS A 45 10.62 19.15 7.59
C HIS A 45 10.91 17.71 8.06
N GLN A 46 9.89 16.92 8.44
CA GLN A 46 10.11 15.51 8.82
C GLN A 46 10.67 14.66 7.68
N PHE A 47 10.27 14.97 6.44
CA PHE A 47 10.75 14.33 5.22
C PHE A 47 11.26 15.42 4.28
N PRO A 48 12.48 15.95 4.50
CA PRO A 48 12.96 17.16 3.83
C PRO A 48 13.17 16.95 2.32
N TYR A 49 13.26 15.71 1.86
CA TYR A 49 13.36 15.35 0.45
C TYR A 49 12.01 15.22 -0.24
N GLN A 50 10.88 15.25 0.48
CA GLN A 50 9.55 15.09 -0.11
C GLN A 50 9.20 16.29 -1.00
N VAL A 51 8.89 16.02 -2.26
CA VAL A 51 8.43 17.03 -3.22
C VAL A 51 6.97 16.75 -3.58
N GLY A 52 6.17 17.82 -3.67
CA GLY A 52 4.88 17.83 -4.35
C GLY A 52 5.01 18.67 -5.62
N MET A 53 4.64 18.10 -6.76
CA MET A 53 4.83 18.74 -8.07
C MET A 53 3.55 18.67 -8.89
N TYR A 54 3.20 19.80 -9.51
CA TYR A 54 2.16 19.86 -10.53
C TYR A 54 2.80 19.67 -11.90
N VAL A 55 2.34 18.67 -12.65
CA VAL A 55 2.79 18.41 -14.01
C VAL A 55 1.71 18.84 -14.98
N TYR A 56 2.08 19.75 -15.88
CA TYR A 56 1.20 20.31 -16.89
C TYR A 56 1.61 19.82 -18.27
N THR A 57 0.66 19.19 -18.95
CA THR A 57 0.75 18.82 -20.37
C THR A 57 -0.38 19.54 -21.12
N SER A 58 -0.35 19.53 -22.45
CA SER A 58 -1.40 20.14 -23.28
C SER A 58 -2.80 19.58 -23.00
N SER A 59 -2.91 18.36 -22.47
CA SER A 59 -4.17 17.66 -22.22
C SER A 59 -4.46 17.39 -20.75
N ARG A 60 -3.53 17.69 -19.83
CA ARG A 60 -3.68 17.29 -18.42
C ARG A 60 -2.88 18.15 -17.43
N SER A 61 -3.46 18.34 -16.25
CA SER A 61 -2.80 18.83 -15.03
C SER A 61 -2.89 17.75 -13.96
N ASP A 62 -1.79 17.08 -13.63
CA ASP A 62 -1.71 16.09 -12.55
C ASP A 62 -0.88 16.61 -11.36
N PHE A 63 -1.24 16.15 -10.17
CA PHE A 63 -0.41 16.31 -8.98
C PHE A 63 0.29 14.99 -8.67
N CYS A 64 1.62 15.05 -8.56
CA CYS A 64 2.48 13.91 -8.26
C CYS A 64 3.44 14.19 -7.10
N GLY A 65 3.97 13.12 -6.52
CA GLY A 65 5.07 13.18 -5.56
C GLY A 65 6.44 12.99 -6.21
N GLY A 66 7.50 13.26 -5.45
CA GLY A 66 8.88 12.96 -5.83
C GLY A 66 9.85 13.06 -4.65
N SER A 67 11.12 12.75 -4.88
CA SER A 67 12.21 12.87 -3.90
C SER A 67 13.36 13.70 -4.45
N LEU A 68 13.79 14.73 -3.71
CA LEU A 68 15.00 15.50 -4.04
C LEU A 68 16.24 14.64 -3.77
N ILE A 69 16.92 14.19 -4.83
CA ILE A 69 18.07 13.28 -4.74
C ILE A 69 19.42 14.00 -4.86
N SER A 70 19.41 15.25 -5.33
CA SER A 70 20.56 16.14 -5.37
C SER A 70 20.05 17.59 -5.54
N PRO A 71 20.91 18.64 -5.45
CA PRO A 71 20.46 20.03 -5.42
C PRO A 71 19.50 20.45 -6.54
N ASN A 72 19.58 19.79 -7.71
CA ASN A 72 18.80 20.16 -8.90
C ASN A 72 18.02 18.98 -9.52
N TYR A 73 17.95 17.82 -8.85
CA TYR A 73 17.29 16.64 -9.43
C TYR A 73 16.27 16.04 -8.48
N VAL A 74 15.06 15.84 -8.99
CA VAL A 74 13.95 15.15 -8.33
C VAL A 74 13.70 13.83 -9.03
N LEU A 75 13.74 12.73 -8.27
CA LEU A 75 13.30 11.41 -8.73
C LEU A 75 11.78 11.29 -8.57
N THR A 76 11.09 10.84 -9.61
CA THR A 76 9.64 10.61 -9.63
C THR A 76 9.27 9.43 -10.53
N ALA A 77 8.00 9.06 -10.59
CA ALA A 77 7.51 7.99 -11.45
C ALA A 77 7.43 8.46 -12.92
N ALA A 78 7.77 7.58 -13.86
CA ALA A 78 7.71 7.89 -15.29
C ALA A 78 6.32 8.37 -15.74
N HIS A 79 5.25 7.72 -15.27
CA HIS A 79 3.87 8.07 -15.64
C HIS A 79 3.41 9.46 -15.17
N CYS A 80 4.17 10.12 -14.29
CA CYS A 80 3.92 11.49 -13.89
C CYS A 80 4.40 12.49 -14.93
N VAL A 81 5.35 12.12 -15.80
CA VAL A 81 6.01 13.02 -16.75
C VAL A 81 5.89 12.60 -18.22
N ASP A 82 5.62 11.33 -18.50
CA ASP A 82 5.47 10.79 -19.85
C ASP A 82 4.46 9.63 -19.85
N LYS A 83 3.52 9.63 -20.79
CA LYS A 83 2.48 8.60 -20.93
C LYS A 83 2.36 8.09 -22.35
#